data_AF-A0A9P2H5V2-F1
#
_entry.id   AF-A0A9P2H5V2-F1
#
_cell.length_a   1.000
_cell.length_b   1.000
_cell.length_c   1.000
_cell.angle_alpha   90.00
_cell.angle_beta   90.00
_cell.angle_gamma   90.00
#
_symmetry.space_group_name_H-M   'P 1'
#
loop_
_entity.id
_entity.type
_entity.pdbx_description
1 polymer ?
#
loop_
_entity_poly.entity_id
_entity_poly.type
_entity_poly.pdbx_seq_one_letter_code
_entity_poly.pdbx_strand_id
1 'polypeptide(L)'
;MLAVDAHALDARLSALAGTVCEHDPRSREQRRADALGALAGGADRLGCGCGRADCAAGKRPAAPPVVIHLIAEAATINGTGSAPASQMNADGLITAELVAELAKTATLVPLVHPGDAPPEPGYAPSKALADFVRCRDLTCRWPGCDEPATNCDLDHTIPYAAGGPTHASNLKCYCRTHHLVKTFWGWRDQQLPDGTLILTSPSGHTYVSTPGSALLFPSLCHFSGGIPAPEADPPYDHCDQRTAMMPKRRRTRAQDRAYRIATERRQNHAARQRAQVLTQTAAATDTHGPPPDHNDDPPPF
;
A
#
# COMPACT_ATOMS: atom_id res chain seq x y z
N MET A 1 -24.16 19.41 13.85
CA MET A 1 -24.89 18.80 14.98
C MET A 1 -25.98 19.77 15.38
N LEU A 2 -27.24 19.34 15.49
CA LEU A 2 -28.31 20.24 15.94
C LEU A 2 -28.17 20.44 17.46
N ALA A 3 -28.73 21.53 18.01
CA ALA A 3 -28.58 21.85 19.44
C ALA A 3 -29.11 20.72 20.36
N VAL A 4 -30.20 20.05 19.95
CA VAL A 4 -30.79 18.92 20.69
C VAL A 4 -29.83 17.73 20.76
N ASP A 5 -29.15 17.43 19.65
CA ASP A 5 -28.17 16.35 19.57
C ASP A 5 -26.97 16.62 20.50
N ALA A 6 -26.54 17.89 20.59
CA ALA A 6 -25.43 18.29 21.47
C ALA A 6 -25.80 18.10 22.95
N HIS A 7 -27.02 18.47 23.36
CA HIS A 7 -27.52 18.21 24.72
C HIS A 7 -27.66 16.71 25.02
N ALA A 8 -28.15 15.92 24.05
CA ALA A 8 -28.25 14.47 24.20
C ALA A 8 -26.87 13.83 24.37
N LEU A 9 -25.87 14.27 23.59
CA LEU A 9 -24.48 13.83 23.71
C LEU A 9 -23.89 14.21 25.07
N ASP A 10 -24.05 15.46 25.51
CA ASP A 10 -23.56 15.95 26.82
C ASP A 10 -24.12 15.11 27.98
N ALA A 11 -25.43 14.86 27.98
CA ALA A 11 -26.10 14.03 28.97
C ALA A 11 -25.58 12.60 28.94
N ARG A 12 -25.37 12.02 27.75
CA ARG A 12 -24.88 10.66 27.60
C ARG A 12 -23.44 10.51 28.09
N LEU A 13 -22.57 11.47 27.79
CA LEU A 13 -21.18 11.50 28.27
C LEU A 13 -21.13 11.62 29.80
N SER A 14 -21.98 12.47 30.39
CA SER A 14 -22.09 12.61 31.83
C SER A 14 -22.58 11.32 32.51
N ALA A 15 -23.57 10.64 31.92
CA ALA A 15 -24.08 9.37 32.43
C ALA A 15 -23.00 8.27 32.41
N LEU A 16 -22.27 8.14 31.30
CA LEU A 16 -21.16 7.18 31.16
C LEU A 16 -20.03 7.49 32.16
N ALA A 17 -19.65 8.76 32.32
CA ALA A 17 -18.64 9.18 33.28
C ALA A 17 -18.99 8.81 34.73
N GLY A 18 -20.28 8.68 35.05
CA GLY A 18 -20.79 8.28 36.36
C GLY A 18 -20.84 6.76 36.60
N THR A 19 -20.52 5.93 35.61
CA THR A 19 -20.59 4.45 35.75
C THR A 19 -19.40 3.83 36.51
N VAL A 20 -18.38 4.63 36.84
CA VAL A 20 -17.21 4.22 37.64
C VAL A 20 -17.46 4.41 39.14
N CYS A 21 -16.70 3.73 39.99
CA CYS A 21 -16.82 3.91 41.43
C CYS A 21 -16.14 5.21 41.92
N GLU A 22 -16.38 5.55 43.18
CA GLU A 22 -15.81 6.75 43.82
C GLU A 22 -14.28 6.76 43.88
N HIS A 23 -13.64 5.59 43.85
CA HIS A 23 -12.18 5.42 43.93
C HIS A 23 -11.47 5.48 42.56
N ASP A 24 -12.18 5.83 41.49
CA ASP A 24 -11.54 6.02 40.19
C ASP A 24 -10.62 7.25 40.21
N PRO A 25 -9.33 7.12 39.85
CA PRO A 25 -8.35 8.21 40.01
C PRO A 25 -8.54 9.35 39.03
N ARG A 26 -9.35 9.18 37.97
CA ARG A 26 -9.56 10.21 36.94
C ARG A 26 -10.53 11.28 37.44
N SER A 27 -10.31 12.52 37.02
CA SER A 27 -11.25 13.63 37.23
C SER A 27 -12.54 13.44 36.43
N ARG A 28 -13.59 14.20 36.76
CA ARG A 28 -14.87 14.14 36.01
C ARG A 28 -14.66 14.45 34.52
N GLU A 29 -13.86 15.46 34.19
CA GLU A 29 -13.60 15.83 32.79
C GLU A 29 -12.78 14.77 32.05
N GLN A 30 -11.80 14.13 32.70
CA GLN A 30 -11.09 12.99 32.13
C GLN A 30 -12.03 11.80 31.87
N ARG A 31 -12.92 11.48 32.80
CA ARG A 31 -13.94 10.43 32.61
C ARG A 31 -14.90 10.77 31.48
N ARG A 32 -15.29 12.03 31.32
CA ARG A 32 -16.12 12.49 30.19
C ARG A 32 -15.39 12.38 28.86
N ALA A 33 -14.09 12.69 28.81
CA ALA A 33 -13.27 12.47 27.63
C ALA A 33 -13.20 10.97 27.27
N ASP A 34 -12.94 10.10 28.25
CA ASP A 34 -12.95 8.64 28.07
C ASP A 34 -14.33 8.11 27.65
N ALA A 35 -15.42 8.71 28.16
CA ALA A 35 -16.80 8.36 27.83
C ALA A 35 -17.12 8.56 26.35
N LEU A 36 -16.46 9.49 25.67
CA LEU A 36 -16.62 9.65 24.23
C LEU A 36 -16.13 8.42 23.48
N GLY A 37 -14.96 7.90 23.86
CA GLY A 37 -14.41 6.66 23.29
C GLY A 37 -15.21 5.41 23.67
N ALA A 38 -15.83 5.40 24.86
CA ALA A 38 -16.76 4.33 25.26
C ALA A 38 -18.04 4.35 24.43
N LEU A 39 -18.65 5.52 24.26
CA LEU A 39 -19.84 5.71 23.45
C LEU A 39 -19.62 5.32 21.98
N ALA A 40 -18.49 5.75 21.39
CA ALA A 40 -18.14 5.40 20.01
C ALA A 40 -17.94 3.89 19.81
N GLY A 41 -17.40 3.21 20.83
CA GLY A 41 -17.27 1.74 20.85
C GLY A 41 -18.56 1.00 21.22
N GLY A 42 -19.70 1.69 21.33
CA GLY A 42 -20.99 1.10 21.71
C GLY A 42 -21.08 0.61 23.16
N ALA A 43 -20.15 1.02 24.02
CA ALA A 43 -20.17 0.64 25.43
C ALA A 43 -21.20 1.47 26.21
N ASP A 44 -21.85 0.81 27.16
CA ASP A 44 -22.84 1.39 28.07
C ASP A 44 -22.24 1.84 29.41
N ARG A 45 -20.95 1.56 29.63
CA ARG A 45 -20.18 1.94 30.83
C ARG A 45 -18.69 2.13 30.55
N LEU A 46 -18.03 2.86 31.44
CA LEU A 46 -16.58 2.95 31.53
C LEU A 46 -16.00 1.75 32.29
N GLY A 47 -14.75 1.40 31.97
CA GLY A 47 -13.95 0.54 32.83
C GLY A 47 -13.37 1.38 33.95
N CYS A 48 -13.61 0.99 35.20
CA CYS A 48 -13.10 1.72 36.35
C CYS A 48 -11.57 1.55 36.50
N GLY A 49 -10.87 2.65 36.77
CA GLY A 49 -9.42 2.72 36.95
C GLY A 49 -8.93 2.54 38.39
N CYS A 50 -9.81 2.16 39.33
CA CYS A 50 -9.47 2.05 40.76
C CYS A 50 -8.53 0.88 41.13
N GLY A 51 -8.28 -0.05 40.20
CA GLY A 51 -7.37 -1.20 40.40
C GLY A 51 -7.89 -2.32 41.31
N ARG A 52 -9.11 -2.22 41.85
CA ARG A 52 -9.68 -3.26 42.73
C ARG A 52 -10.27 -4.42 41.94
N ALA A 53 -9.99 -5.65 42.38
CA ALA A 53 -10.47 -6.88 41.75
C ALA A 53 -11.99 -7.08 41.90
N ASP A 54 -12.57 -6.57 42.99
CA ASP A 54 -13.97 -6.69 43.39
C ASP A 54 -14.79 -5.41 43.10
N CYS A 55 -14.30 -4.54 42.22
CA CYS A 55 -14.97 -3.30 41.90
C CYS A 55 -16.35 -3.55 41.25
N ALA A 56 -17.43 -3.12 41.94
CA ALA A 56 -18.80 -3.22 41.43
C ALA A 56 -19.02 -2.45 40.11
N ALA A 57 -18.20 -1.43 39.85
CA ALA A 57 -18.20 -0.71 38.58
C ALA A 57 -17.62 -1.51 37.40
N GLY A 58 -17.00 -2.67 37.67
CA GLY A 58 -16.58 -3.62 36.64
C GLY A 58 -15.55 -3.09 35.64
N LYS A 59 -15.23 -3.96 34.67
CA LYS A 59 -14.38 -3.61 33.53
C LYS A 59 -15.24 -3.11 32.37
N ARG A 60 -14.61 -2.34 31.47
CA ARG A 60 -15.23 -1.90 30.24
C ARG A 60 -15.56 -3.13 29.39
N PRO A 61 -16.77 -3.24 28.81
CA PRO A 61 -17.02 -4.20 27.74
C PRO A 61 -16.02 -4.01 26.60
N ALA A 62 -15.55 -5.10 26.00
CA ALA A 62 -14.68 -4.99 24.83
C ALA A 62 -15.44 -4.28 23.70
N ALA A 63 -14.86 -3.21 23.16
CA ALA A 63 -15.40 -2.56 21.98
C ALA A 63 -15.26 -3.51 20.78
N PRO A 64 -16.16 -3.44 19.78
CA PRO A 64 -15.92 -4.09 18.50
C PRO A 64 -14.60 -3.58 17.92
N PRO A 65 -13.75 -4.46 17.36
CA PRO A 65 -12.42 -4.06 16.92
C PRO A 65 -12.55 -3.08 15.75
N VAL A 66 -12.01 -1.87 15.92
CA VAL A 66 -11.72 -0.96 14.81
C VAL A 66 -10.28 -1.20 14.40
N VAL A 67 -10.04 -1.49 13.13
CA VAL A 67 -8.69 -1.64 12.59
C VAL A 67 -8.25 -0.31 12.00
N ILE A 68 -7.22 0.28 12.59
CA ILE A 68 -6.49 1.40 12.01
C ILE A 68 -5.14 0.89 11.50
N HIS A 69 -4.73 1.36 10.32
CA HIS A 69 -3.43 1.05 9.75
C HIS A 69 -2.49 2.24 9.93
N LEU A 70 -1.37 2.00 10.59
CA LEU A 70 -0.33 2.98 10.85
C LEU A 70 0.96 2.54 10.18
N ILE A 71 1.73 3.51 9.67
CA ILE A 71 3.14 3.34 9.34
C ILE A 71 3.94 4.10 10.36
N ALA A 72 4.93 3.45 10.94
CA ALA A 72 5.84 4.03 11.91
C ALA A 72 7.25 3.48 11.70
N GLU A 73 8.26 4.24 12.10
CA GLU A 73 9.61 3.71 12.19
C GLU A 73 9.74 2.67 13.30
N ALA A 74 10.65 1.72 13.13
CA ALA A 74 10.92 0.70 14.15
C ALA A 74 11.36 1.31 15.49
N ALA A 75 12.13 2.41 15.46
CA ALA A 75 12.53 3.14 16.66
C ALA A 75 11.31 3.70 17.43
N THR A 76 10.33 4.27 16.72
CA THR A 76 9.08 4.76 17.32
C THR A 76 8.27 3.63 17.94
N ILE A 77 8.14 2.49 17.24
CA ILE A 77 7.44 1.30 17.75
C ILE A 77 8.09 0.80 19.05
N ASN A 78 9.42 0.84 19.12
CA ASN A 78 10.20 0.41 20.28
C ASN A 78 10.30 1.47 21.39
N GLY A 79 9.69 2.65 21.22
CA GLY A 79 9.76 3.74 22.19
C GLY A 79 11.14 4.42 22.31
N THR A 80 12.05 4.18 21.36
CA THR A 80 13.39 4.79 21.32
C THR A 80 13.50 5.95 20.33
N GLY A 81 12.52 6.10 19.44
CA GLY A 81 12.42 7.19 18.47
C GLY A 81 11.35 8.22 18.81
N SER A 82 11.46 9.41 18.21
CA SER A 82 10.51 10.52 18.35
C SER A 82 9.71 10.82 17.08
N ALA A 83 9.98 10.09 15.98
CA ALA A 83 9.28 10.29 14.71
C ALA A 83 7.80 9.89 14.85
N PRO A 84 6.85 10.71 14.35
CA PRO A 84 5.44 10.35 14.39
C PRO A 84 5.13 9.20 13.43
N ALA A 85 4.03 8.50 13.68
CA ALA A 85 3.45 7.59 12.70
C ALA A 85 2.43 8.31 11.81
N SER A 86 2.24 7.80 10.60
CA SER A 86 1.20 8.26 9.67
C SER A 86 0.06 7.26 9.62
N GLN A 87 -1.18 7.75 9.71
CA GLN A 87 -2.37 6.97 9.42
C GLN A 87 -2.53 6.77 7.91
N MET A 88 -2.79 5.54 7.49
CA MET A 88 -2.95 5.19 6.07
C MET A 88 -4.29 5.61 5.46
N ASN A 89 -5.28 5.96 6.30
CA ASN A 89 -6.67 6.17 5.88
C ASN A 89 -7.20 7.57 6.20
N ALA A 90 -6.41 8.44 6.84
CA ALA A 90 -6.97 9.63 7.52
C ALA A 90 -6.02 10.84 7.59
N ASP A 91 -4.93 10.88 6.79
CA ASP A 91 -3.93 11.96 6.77
C ASP A 91 -3.53 12.48 8.17
N GLY A 92 -3.53 11.57 9.14
CA GLY A 92 -3.42 11.89 10.55
C GLY A 92 -2.09 11.41 11.12
N LEU A 93 -1.36 12.31 11.78
CA LEU A 93 -0.15 11.96 12.51
C LEU A 93 -0.50 11.46 13.91
N ILE A 94 0.18 10.40 14.35
CA ILE A 94 0.11 9.86 15.70
C ILE A 94 1.47 10.07 16.37
N THR A 95 1.47 10.61 17.58
CA THR A 95 2.73 10.89 18.31
C THR A 95 3.47 9.61 18.66
N ALA A 96 4.79 9.70 18.83
CA ALA A 96 5.62 8.55 19.11
C ALA A 96 5.21 7.79 20.38
N GLU A 97 4.78 8.52 21.42
CA GLU A 97 4.33 7.95 22.69
C GLU A 97 3.05 7.13 22.51
N LEU A 98 2.10 7.66 21.73
CA LEU A 98 0.85 6.95 21.45
C LEU A 98 1.11 5.73 20.55
N VAL A 99 2.06 5.81 19.61
CA VAL A 99 2.47 4.64 18.81
C VAL A 99 3.05 3.54 19.69
N ALA A 100 3.94 3.87 20.63
CA ALA A 100 4.54 2.90 21.54
C ALA A 100 3.48 2.22 22.43
N GLU A 101 2.45 2.95 22.87
CA GLU A 101 1.31 2.36 23.58
C GLU A 101 0.47 1.45 22.69
N LEU A 102 0.12 1.89 21.48
CA LEU A 102 -0.65 1.09 20.53
C LEU A 102 0.09 -0.20 20.13
N ALA A 103 1.42 -0.12 19.98
CA ALA A 103 2.29 -1.25 19.62
C ALA A 103 2.20 -2.42 20.61
N LYS A 104 1.84 -2.19 21.88
CA LYS A 104 1.68 -3.25 22.90
C LYS A 104 0.58 -4.26 22.55
N THR A 105 -0.41 -3.84 21.77
CA THR A 105 -1.55 -4.69 21.37
C THR A 105 -1.72 -4.82 19.85
N ALA A 106 -0.96 -4.05 19.07
CA ALA A 106 -1.06 -4.05 17.63
C ALA A 106 -0.47 -5.32 17.00
N THR A 107 -1.02 -5.73 15.86
CA THR A 107 -0.34 -6.66 14.96
C THR A 107 0.73 -5.89 14.19
N LEU A 108 2.00 -6.22 14.42
CA LEU A 108 3.12 -5.60 13.74
C LEU A 108 3.43 -6.35 12.44
N VAL A 109 3.42 -5.63 11.32
CA VAL A 109 3.77 -6.16 10.00
C VAL A 109 5.01 -5.43 9.51
N PRO A 110 6.16 -6.10 9.35
CA PRO A 110 7.36 -5.48 8.81
C PRO A 110 7.11 -4.97 7.38
N LEU A 111 7.37 -3.69 7.15
CA LEU A 111 7.35 -3.09 5.83
C LEU A 111 8.78 -3.09 5.27
N VAL A 112 9.04 -3.95 4.28
CA VAL A 112 10.37 -4.08 3.68
C VAL A 112 10.40 -3.34 2.35
N HIS A 113 11.38 -2.45 2.18
CA HIS A 113 11.63 -1.81 0.90
C HIS A 113 12.09 -2.88 -0.11
N PRO A 114 11.51 -2.95 -1.32
CA PRO A 114 11.80 -4.03 -2.28
C PRO A 114 13.23 -3.98 -2.83
N GLY A 115 13.92 -2.84 -2.74
CA GLY A 115 15.28 -2.69 -3.29
C GLY A 115 15.28 -3.04 -4.77
N ASP A 116 16.24 -3.84 -5.22
CA ASP A 116 16.34 -4.34 -6.61
C ASP A 116 15.63 -5.69 -6.81
N ALA A 117 14.57 -5.97 -6.05
CA ALA A 117 13.80 -7.20 -6.20
C ALA A 117 13.27 -7.36 -7.63
N PRO A 118 13.30 -8.58 -8.21
CA PRO A 118 12.78 -8.79 -9.55
C PRO A 118 11.25 -8.55 -9.60
N PRO A 119 10.70 -8.27 -10.80
CA PRO A 119 9.26 -8.26 -11.01
C PRO A 119 8.54 -9.52 -10.49
N GLU A 120 7.36 -9.31 -9.92
CA GLU A 120 6.52 -10.41 -9.47
C GLU A 120 5.82 -11.12 -10.64
N PRO A 121 5.60 -12.44 -10.53
CA PRO A 121 4.87 -13.18 -11.55
C PRO A 121 3.38 -12.84 -11.50
N GLY A 122 2.84 -12.37 -12.63
CA GLY A 122 1.41 -12.14 -12.78
C GLY A 122 0.98 -10.68 -12.67
N TYR A 123 -0.31 -10.43 -12.92
CA TYR A 123 -0.89 -9.08 -12.93
C TYR A 123 -1.12 -8.52 -11.52
N ALA A 124 -1.61 -9.38 -10.62
CA ALA A 124 -1.95 -8.96 -9.27
C ALA A 124 -0.67 -8.95 -8.41
N PRO A 125 -0.30 -7.82 -7.81
CA PRO A 125 0.83 -7.80 -6.89
C PRO A 125 0.53 -8.64 -5.65
N SER A 126 1.59 -9.19 -5.05
CA SER A 126 1.56 -9.80 -3.74
C SER A 126 1.09 -8.81 -2.69
N LYS A 127 0.65 -9.32 -1.54
CA LYS A 127 0.30 -8.48 -0.40
C LYS A 127 1.48 -7.58 0.01
N ALA A 128 2.70 -8.11 0.01
CA ALA A 128 3.89 -7.36 0.42
C ALA A 128 4.18 -6.18 -0.52
N LEU A 129 4.17 -6.42 -1.84
CA LEU A 129 4.37 -5.35 -2.83
C LEU A 129 3.21 -4.35 -2.81
N ALA A 130 1.98 -4.82 -2.66
CA ALA A 130 0.81 -3.96 -2.57
C ALA A 130 0.83 -3.06 -1.33
N ASP A 131 1.20 -3.61 -0.17
CA ASP A 131 1.36 -2.86 1.08
C ASP A 131 2.51 -1.85 0.94
N PHE A 132 3.65 -2.25 0.37
CA PHE A 132 4.76 -1.34 0.08
C PHE A 132 4.35 -0.14 -0.76
N VAL A 133 3.70 -0.36 -1.92
CA VAL A 133 3.29 0.73 -2.81
C VAL A 133 2.31 1.68 -2.13
N ARG A 134 1.34 1.14 -1.37
CA ARG A 134 0.41 1.98 -0.61
C ARG A 134 1.13 2.80 0.46
N CYS A 135 2.06 2.18 1.19
CA CYS A 135 2.81 2.85 2.24
C CYS A 135 3.76 3.93 1.69
N ARG A 136 4.33 3.70 0.50
CA ARG A 136 5.11 4.71 -0.21
C ARG A 136 4.23 5.88 -0.65
N ASP A 137 3.10 5.58 -1.26
CA ASP A 137 2.29 6.61 -1.91
C ASP A 137 1.42 7.41 -0.92
N LEU A 138 0.95 6.78 0.17
CA LEU A 138 0.00 7.27 1.19
C LEU A 138 -1.38 7.69 0.67
N THR A 139 -1.43 8.39 -0.45
CA THR A 139 -2.65 8.86 -1.11
C THR A 139 -2.60 8.60 -2.62
N CYS A 140 -3.70 8.87 -3.30
CA CYS A 140 -3.76 8.91 -4.75
C CYS A 140 -2.70 9.87 -5.30
N ARG A 141 -1.88 9.39 -6.22
CA ARG A 141 -0.76 10.16 -6.78
C ARG A 141 -1.15 11.15 -7.88
N TRP A 142 -2.44 11.47 -7.99
CA TRP A 142 -2.92 12.46 -8.94
C TRP A 142 -2.71 13.86 -8.34
N PRO A 143 -2.26 14.88 -9.10
CA PRO A 143 -2.02 16.21 -8.56
C PRO A 143 -3.23 16.76 -7.79
N GLY A 144 -3.03 17.03 -6.50
CA GLY A 144 -4.06 17.60 -5.61
C GLY A 144 -5.13 16.63 -5.10
N CYS A 145 -5.00 15.32 -5.32
CA CYS A 145 -5.92 14.33 -4.75
C CYS A 145 -5.42 13.81 -3.40
N ASP A 146 -6.33 13.73 -2.43
CA ASP A 146 -6.12 13.28 -1.05
C ASP A 146 -6.78 11.92 -0.75
N GLU A 147 -7.33 11.23 -1.76
CA GLU A 147 -7.94 9.92 -1.55
C GLU A 147 -6.90 8.95 -0.95
N PRO A 148 -7.19 8.29 0.19
CA PRO A 148 -6.26 7.38 0.82
C PRO A 148 -5.80 6.23 -0.10
N ALA A 149 -4.53 5.83 -0.01
CA ALA A 149 -3.96 4.75 -0.82
C ALA A 149 -4.65 3.39 -0.61
N THR A 150 -5.30 3.19 0.54
CA THR A 150 -6.11 2.00 0.84
C THR A 150 -7.39 1.90 0.02
N ASN A 151 -7.90 3.04 -0.45
CA ASN A 151 -9.05 3.13 -1.36
C ASN A 151 -8.61 3.21 -2.84
N CYS A 152 -7.30 3.20 -3.11
CA CYS A 152 -6.75 3.30 -4.45
C CYS A 152 -6.58 1.92 -5.12
N ASP A 153 -6.77 1.93 -6.43
CA ASP A 153 -6.29 0.87 -7.32
C ASP A 153 -4.74 0.98 -7.41
N LEU A 154 -4.07 -0.16 -7.51
CA LEU A 154 -2.65 -0.21 -7.88
C LEU A 154 -2.55 -0.26 -9.39
N ASP A 155 -2.14 0.87 -9.97
CA ASP A 155 -2.10 1.08 -11.40
C ASP A 155 -0.68 0.95 -11.94
N HIS A 156 -0.53 0.19 -13.03
CA HIS A 156 0.74 0.05 -13.73
C HIS A 156 0.99 1.25 -14.65
N THR A 157 2.11 1.95 -14.49
CA THR A 157 2.55 3.03 -15.38
C THR A 157 2.68 2.53 -16.81
N ILE A 158 3.50 1.49 -17.04
CA ILE A 158 3.48 0.70 -18.27
C ILE A 158 2.38 -0.37 -18.12
N PRO A 159 1.31 -0.35 -18.92
CA PRO A 159 0.22 -1.30 -18.75
C PRO A 159 0.69 -2.75 -18.80
N TYR A 160 0.21 -3.57 -17.86
CA TYR A 160 0.59 -4.99 -17.79
C TYR A 160 0.30 -5.76 -19.09
N ALA A 161 -0.82 -5.44 -19.74
CA ALA A 161 -1.20 -6.04 -21.03
C ALA A 161 -0.28 -5.63 -22.19
N ALA A 162 0.48 -4.53 -22.05
CA ALA A 162 1.49 -4.07 -22.99
C ALA A 162 2.91 -4.55 -22.61
N GLY A 163 3.03 -5.50 -21.68
CA GLY A 163 4.32 -6.05 -21.26
C GLY A 163 4.93 -5.37 -20.04
N GLY A 164 4.23 -4.41 -19.42
CA GLY A 164 4.68 -3.79 -18.17
C GLY A 164 4.76 -4.80 -17.02
N PRO A 165 5.88 -4.90 -16.29
CA PRO A 165 6.01 -5.83 -15.17
C PRO A 165 5.21 -5.38 -13.95
N THR A 166 4.77 -6.32 -13.12
CA THR A 166 4.26 -6.02 -11.78
C THR A 166 5.46 -5.82 -10.85
N HIS A 167 5.76 -4.55 -10.56
CA HIS A 167 7.00 -4.16 -9.90
C HIS A 167 6.82 -2.82 -9.19
N ALA A 168 7.61 -2.57 -8.14
CA ALA A 168 7.53 -1.37 -7.30
C ALA A 168 7.67 -0.05 -8.09
N SER A 169 8.58 -0.01 -9.05
CA SER A 169 8.79 1.15 -9.93
C SER A 169 7.79 1.23 -11.11
N ASN A 170 6.92 0.23 -11.31
CA ASN A 170 5.81 0.32 -12.27
C ASN A 170 4.46 0.61 -11.62
N LEU A 171 4.32 0.38 -10.32
CA LEU A 171 3.05 0.47 -9.62
C LEU A 171 2.94 1.79 -8.85
N LYS A 172 1.73 2.32 -8.80
CA LYS A 172 1.36 3.50 -8.03
C LYS A 172 -0.11 3.47 -7.62
N CYS A 173 -0.45 4.25 -6.60
CA CYS A 173 -1.83 4.42 -6.15
C CYS A 173 -2.56 5.46 -6.99
N TYR A 174 -3.65 5.06 -7.65
CA TYR A 174 -4.67 5.98 -8.15
C TYR A 174 -6.04 5.60 -7.61
N CYS A 175 -6.81 6.61 -7.18
CA CYS A 175 -8.21 6.41 -6.85
C CYS A 175 -8.97 5.97 -8.10
N ARG A 176 -10.16 5.39 -7.90
CA ARG A 176 -10.94 4.86 -9.01
C ARG A 176 -11.19 5.89 -10.11
N THR A 177 -11.49 7.13 -9.72
CA THR A 177 -11.71 8.25 -10.65
C THR A 177 -10.46 8.53 -11.49
N HIS A 178 -9.31 8.74 -10.85
CA HIS A 178 -8.09 9.12 -11.54
C HIS A 178 -7.47 7.98 -12.36
N HIS A 179 -7.63 6.74 -11.92
CA HIS A 179 -7.29 5.57 -12.73
C HIS A 179 -8.09 5.56 -14.05
N LEU A 180 -9.38 5.89 -14.03
CA LEU A 180 -10.19 6.00 -15.25
C LEU A 180 -9.78 7.19 -16.11
N VAL A 181 -9.46 8.35 -15.51
CA VAL A 181 -8.96 9.53 -16.23
C VAL A 181 -7.66 9.21 -16.96
N LYS A 182 -6.70 8.56 -16.30
CA LYS A 182 -5.47 8.06 -16.93
C LYS A 182 -5.79 7.15 -18.12
N THR A 183 -6.65 6.17 -17.89
CA THR A 183 -6.93 5.10 -18.87
C THR A 183 -7.60 5.62 -20.14
N PHE A 184 -8.52 6.59 -20.01
CA PHE A 184 -9.43 6.93 -21.10
C PHE A 184 -9.27 8.34 -21.64
N TRP A 185 -8.68 9.27 -20.89
CA TRP A 185 -8.77 10.70 -21.21
C TRP A 185 -7.45 11.30 -21.68
N GLY A 186 -6.54 10.48 -22.25
CA GLY A 186 -5.33 10.95 -22.93
C GLY A 186 -4.24 11.51 -22.01
N TRP A 187 -4.34 11.25 -20.71
CA TRP A 187 -3.27 11.55 -19.76
C TRP A 187 -2.16 10.52 -19.87
N ARG A 188 -0.91 10.99 -19.74
CA ARG A 188 0.28 10.14 -19.72
C ARG A 188 1.02 10.32 -18.41
N ASP A 189 1.64 9.27 -17.94
CA ASP A 189 2.47 9.29 -16.76
C ASP A 189 3.81 8.61 -17.02
N GLN A 190 4.85 9.17 -16.42
CA GLN A 190 6.16 8.56 -16.31
C GLN A 190 6.46 8.41 -14.82
N GLN A 191 6.92 7.23 -14.43
CA GLN A 191 7.32 6.93 -13.07
C GLN A 191 8.84 6.79 -13.02
N LEU A 192 9.47 7.58 -12.17
CA LEU A 192 10.89 7.51 -11.91
C LEU A 192 11.19 6.43 -10.86
N PRO A 193 12.43 5.92 -10.77
CA PRO A 193 12.78 4.83 -9.87
C PRO A 193 12.61 5.10 -8.36
N ASP A 194 12.58 6.38 -7.96
CA ASP A 194 12.29 6.87 -6.60
C ASP A 194 10.77 6.95 -6.31
N GLY A 195 9.92 6.62 -7.28
CA GLY A 195 8.47 6.72 -7.18
C GLY A 195 7.91 8.11 -7.49
N THR A 196 8.73 9.05 -7.96
CA THR A 196 8.26 10.34 -8.48
C THR A 196 7.49 10.13 -9.78
N LEU A 197 6.34 10.79 -9.92
CA LEU A 197 5.52 10.76 -11.13
C LEU A 197 5.60 12.09 -11.87
N ILE A 198 5.76 11.99 -13.18
CA ILE A 198 5.62 13.09 -14.12
C ILE A 198 4.34 12.83 -14.92
N LEU A 199 3.27 13.56 -14.62
CA LEU A 199 1.99 13.44 -15.30
C LEU A 199 1.88 14.50 -16.39
N THR A 200 1.59 14.10 -17.62
CA THR A 200 1.35 14.99 -18.75
C THR A 200 -0.14 14.96 -19.10
N SER A 201 -0.77 16.13 -19.01
CA SER A 201 -2.17 16.32 -19.42
C SER A 201 -2.35 16.23 -20.93
N PRO A 202 -3.59 16.04 -21.42
CA PRO A 202 -3.88 16.03 -22.86
C PRO A 202 -3.60 17.34 -23.58
N SER A 203 -3.49 18.46 -22.85
CA SER A 203 -3.09 19.76 -23.39
C SER A 203 -1.57 19.98 -23.34
N GLY A 204 -0.80 19.00 -22.86
CA GLY A 204 0.66 19.06 -22.79
C GLY A 204 1.23 19.68 -21.51
N HIS A 205 0.40 20.12 -20.55
CA HIS A 205 0.91 20.57 -19.25
C HIS A 205 1.44 19.40 -18.42
N THR A 206 2.54 19.63 -17.72
CA THR A 206 3.22 18.63 -16.88
C THR A 206 3.06 18.95 -15.41
N TYR A 207 2.82 17.92 -14.61
CA TYR A 207 2.69 17.99 -13.16
C TYR A 207 3.61 16.96 -12.52
N VAL A 208 4.24 17.33 -11.41
CA VAL A 208 5.09 16.43 -10.63
C VAL A 208 4.35 16.03 -9.36
N SER A 209 4.28 14.74 -9.07
CA SER A 209 3.81 14.20 -7.79
C SER A 209 4.94 13.38 -7.18
N THR A 210 5.32 13.69 -5.95
CA THR A 210 6.23 12.87 -5.13
C THR A 210 5.44 11.97 -4.18
N PRO A 211 5.99 10.84 -3.72
CA PRO A 211 5.28 9.99 -2.78
C PRO A 211 4.94 10.73 -1.50
N GLY A 212 3.74 10.49 -0.94
CA GLY A 212 3.31 11.14 0.30
C GLY A 212 4.23 10.80 1.48
N SER A 213 4.89 9.64 1.43
CA SER A 213 5.85 9.22 2.43
C SER A 213 7.18 9.97 2.36
N ALA A 214 7.48 10.74 1.31
CA ALA A 214 8.81 11.33 1.09
C ALA A 214 9.30 12.21 2.25
N LEU A 215 8.39 12.87 2.97
CA LEU A 215 8.72 13.72 4.12
C LEU A 215 8.94 12.94 5.42
N LEU A 216 8.12 11.91 5.68
CA LEU A 216 8.10 11.20 6.97
C LEU A 216 8.91 9.90 6.94
N PHE A 217 8.98 9.25 5.77
CA PHE A 217 9.62 7.96 5.55
C PHE A 217 10.41 7.99 4.22
N PRO A 218 11.45 8.84 4.10
CA PRO A 218 12.26 8.94 2.89
C PRO A 218 12.91 7.61 2.48
N SER A 219 13.12 6.69 3.42
CA SER A 219 13.56 5.31 3.18
C SER A 219 12.65 4.55 2.19
N LEU A 220 11.35 4.86 2.16
CA LEU A 220 10.39 4.24 1.24
C LEU A 220 10.48 4.76 -0.20
N CYS A 221 11.13 5.90 -0.41
CA CYS A 221 11.31 6.53 -1.72
C CYS A 221 12.69 6.25 -2.32
N HIS A 222 13.43 5.28 -1.78
CA HIS A 222 14.70 4.88 -2.36
C HIS A 222 14.50 4.21 -3.72
N PHE A 223 15.57 4.20 -4.51
CA PHE A 223 15.61 3.49 -5.78
C PHE A 223 15.16 2.04 -5.60
N SER A 224 14.14 1.64 -6.35
CA SER A 224 13.51 0.33 -6.24
C SER A 224 13.74 -0.55 -7.47
N GLY A 225 14.90 -0.41 -8.14
CA GLY A 225 15.18 -1.09 -9.40
C GLY A 225 14.55 -0.37 -10.60
N GLY A 226 15.36 -0.11 -11.62
CA GLY A 226 14.86 0.41 -12.90
C GLY A 226 14.20 -0.71 -13.68
N ILE A 227 12.98 -0.49 -14.16
CA ILE A 227 12.43 -1.34 -15.22
C ILE A 227 13.11 -0.88 -16.52
N PRO A 228 13.70 -1.78 -17.33
CA PRO A 228 14.07 -1.39 -18.69
C PRO A 228 12.79 -0.87 -19.34
N ALA A 229 12.74 0.43 -19.62
CA ALA A 229 11.62 1.01 -20.32
C ALA A 229 11.49 0.21 -21.62
N PRO A 230 10.39 -0.54 -21.84
CA PRO A 230 10.13 -0.99 -23.19
C PRO A 230 10.07 0.29 -24.04
N GLU A 231 10.75 0.30 -25.18
CA GLU A 231 10.43 1.25 -26.25
C GLU A 231 8.92 1.18 -26.40
N ALA A 232 8.22 2.20 -25.91
CA ALA A 232 6.78 2.20 -25.92
C ALA A 232 6.37 2.15 -27.39
N ASP A 233 5.76 1.05 -27.82
CA ASP A 233 5.06 1.00 -29.10
C ASP A 233 4.14 2.23 -29.20
N PRO A 234 3.99 2.81 -30.40
CA PRO A 234 3.25 4.05 -30.59
C PRO A 234 1.83 3.93 -29.99
N PRO A 235 1.27 5.05 -29.55
CA PRO A 235 0.09 5.06 -28.68
C PRO A 235 -1.06 4.27 -29.27
N TYR A 236 -1.78 3.54 -28.41
CA TYR A 236 -3.14 3.14 -28.72
C TYR A 236 -3.91 4.41 -29.13
N ASP A 237 -4.50 4.40 -30.32
CA ASP A 237 -5.38 5.45 -30.81
C ASP A 237 -6.58 5.55 -29.84
N HIS A 238 -6.45 6.44 -28.86
CA HIS A 238 -7.54 6.77 -27.96
C HIS A 238 -8.51 7.60 -28.77
N CYS A 239 -9.63 6.99 -29.18
CA CYS A 239 -10.78 7.63 -29.83
C CYS A 239 -10.80 9.15 -29.63
N ASP A 240 -10.48 9.91 -30.69
CA ASP A 240 -10.27 11.36 -30.68
C ASP A 240 -11.49 12.17 -30.22
N GLN A 241 -12.62 11.51 -30.02
CA GLN A 241 -13.85 12.11 -29.55
C GLN A 241 -13.83 12.26 -28.02
N ARG A 242 -13.31 13.39 -27.56
CA ARG A 242 -13.35 13.85 -26.15
C ARG A 242 -14.77 13.93 -25.55
N THR A 243 -15.81 13.85 -26.38
CA THR A 243 -17.24 13.84 -26.00
C THR A 243 -17.87 12.44 -25.99
N ALA A 244 -17.13 11.39 -26.37
CA ALA A 244 -17.63 10.03 -26.30
C ALA A 244 -17.85 9.65 -24.83
N MET A 245 -19.12 9.36 -24.47
CA MET A 245 -19.47 8.82 -23.17
C MET A 245 -18.57 7.64 -22.80
N MET A 246 -18.37 7.42 -21.48
CA MET A 246 -17.75 6.21 -20.89
C MET A 246 -17.87 5.02 -21.85
N PRO A 247 -16.76 4.48 -22.40
CA PRO A 247 -16.84 3.42 -23.38
C PRO A 247 -17.72 2.31 -22.83
N LYS A 248 -18.86 2.06 -23.48
CA LYS A 248 -19.73 0.94 -23.09
C LYS A 248 -18.86 -0.30 -23.16
N ARG A 249 -18.84 -1.05 -22.07
CA ARG A 249 -17.99 -2.25 -21.94
C ARG A 249 -18.23 -3.14 -23.17
N ARG A 250 -17.24 -3.22 -24.06
CA ARG A 250 -17.32 -4.01 -25.30
C ARG A 250 -17.34 -5.51 -25.05
N ARG A 251 -16.93 -5.92 -23.86
CA ARG A 251 -16.82 -7.31 -23.41
C ARG A 251 -17.60 -7.51 -22.12
N THR A 252 -18.12 -8.69 -21.84
CA THR A 252 -18.69 -8.97 -20.52
C THR A 252 -17.60 -9.09 -19.46
N ARG A 253 -17.93 -9.02 -18.16
CA ARG A 253 -16.97 -9.28 -17.07
C ARG A 253 -16.28 -10.65 -17.23
N ALA A 254 -17.01 -11.65 -17.74
CA ALA A 254 -16.48 -12.96 -18.03
C ALA A 254 -15.46 -12.94 -19.19
N GLN A 255 -15.74 -12.19 -20.25
CA GLN A 255 -14.82 -12.02 -21.38
C GLN A 255 -13.56 -11.24 -21.00
N ASP A 256 -13.67 -10.18 -20.20
CA ASP A 256 -12.50 -9.46 -19.68
C ASP A 256 -11.64 -10.36 -18.78
N ARG A 257 -12.28 -11.17 -17.91
CA ARG A 257 -11.60 -12.16 -17.10
C ARG A 257 -10.87 -13.20 -17.97
N ALA A 258 -11.54 -13.72 -19.00
CA ALA A 258 -10.95 -14.69 -19.93
C ALA A 258 -9.78 -14.08 -20.71
N TYR A 259 -9.90 -12.84 -21.18
CA TYR A 259 -8.82 -12.12 -21.86
C TYR A 259 -7.61 -11.90 -20.94
N ARG A 260 -7.86 -11.53 -19.68
CA ARG A 260 -6.80 -11.37 -18.67
C ARG A 260 -6.07 -12.68 -18.43
N ILE A 261 -6.81 -13.77 -18.21
CA ILE A 261 -6.25 -15.12 -18.04
C ILE A 261 -5.44 -15.53 -19.28
N ALA A 262 -5.94 -15.28 -20.49
CA ALA A 262 -5.22 -15.62 -21.72
C ALA A 262 -3.92 -14.81 -21.86
N THR A 263 -3.95 -13.52 -21.52
CA THR A 263 -2.77 -12.65 -21.55
C THR A 263 -1.71 -13.11 -20.55
N GLU A 264 -2.14 -13.38 -19.31
CA GLU A 264 -1.29 -13.93 -18.25
C GLU A 264 -0.71 -15.30 -18.65
N ARG A 265 -1.50 -16.18 -19.26
CA ARG A 265 -1.02 -17.46 -19.79
C ARG A 265 0.05 -17.29 -20.87
N ARG A 266 -0.11 -16.31 -21.77
CA ARG A 266 0.91 -16.01 -22.80
C ARG A 266 2.21 -15.51 -22.18
N GLN A 267 2.13 -14.61 -21.20
CA GLN A 267 3.32 -14.11 -20.50
C GLN A 267 4.02 -15.22 -19.71
N ASN A 268 3.25 -16.05 -18.99
CA ASN A 268 3.79 -17.21 -18.27
C ASN A 268 4.43 -18.22 -19.23
N HIS A 269 3.84 -18.44 -20.40
CA HIS A 269 4.43 -19.29 -21.44
C HIS A 269 5.76 -18.71 -21.95
N ALA A 270 5.80 -17.42 -22.31
CA ALA A 270 7.01 -16.76 -22.76
C ALA A 270 8.11 -16.73 -21.67
N ALA A 271 7.75 -16.58 -20.40
CA ALA A 271 8.67 -16.68 -19.27
C ALA A 271 9.28 -18.09 -19.14
N ARG A 272 8.45 -19.14 -19.25
CA ARG A 272 8.93 -20.54 -19.23
C ARG A 272 9.87 -20.85 -20.40
N GLN A 273 9.54 -20.38 -21.60
CA GLN A 273 10.40 -20.56 -22.77
C GLN A 273 11.76 -19.88 -22.59
N ARG A 274 11.78 -18.63 -22.07
CA ARG A 274 13.03 -17.92 -21.75
C ARG A 274 13.87 -18.66 -20.71
N ALA A 275 13.23 -19.16 -19.64
CA ALA A 275 13.92 -19.96 -18.64
C ALA A 275 14.51 -21.26 -19.21
N GLN A 276 13.77 -21.98 -20.07
CA GLN A 276 14.27 -23.18 -20.75
C GLN A 276 15.48 -22.90 -21.64
N VAL A 277 15.45 -21.81 -22.41
CA VAL A 277 16.58 -21.39 -23.25
C VAL A 277 17.80 -21.10 -22.38
N LEU A 278 17.64 -20.35 -21.28
CA LEU A 278 18.73 -20.04 -20.35
C LEU A 278 19.35 -21.29 -19.73
N THR A 279 18.52 -22.26 -19.30
CA THR A 279 18.98 -23.55 -18.78
C THR A 279 19.72 -24.37 -19.84
N GLN A 280 19.23 -24.41 -21.09
CA GLN A 280 19.88 -25.10 -22.19
C GLN A 280 21.23 -24.46 -22.57
N THR A 281 21.31 -23.13 -22.58
CA THR A 281 22.58 -22.42 -22.83
C THR A 281 23.59 -22.63 -21.73
N ALA A 282 23.16 -22.64 -20.45
CA ALA A 282 24.05 -22.92 -19.32
C ALA A 282 24.60 -24.36 -19.37
N ALA A 283 23.74 -25.33 -19.70
CA ALA A 283 24.15 -26.73 -19.88
C ALA A 283 25.11 -26.91 -21.08
N ALA A 284 24.99 -26.09 -22.13
CA ALA A 284 25.92 -26.14 -23.27
C ALA A 284 27.32 -25.59 -22.90
N THR A 285 27.41 -24.55 -22.06
CA THR A 285 28.69 -23.98 -21.62
C THR A 285 29.49 -24.89 -20.68
N ASP A 286 28.85 -25.78 -19.92
CA ASP A 286 29.53 -26.73 -19.03
C ASP A 286 30.18 -27.94 -19.76
N THR A 287 29.97 -28.08 -21.08
CA THR A 287 30.46 -29.25 -21.84
C THR A 287 31.85 -29.08 -22.47
N HIS A 288 32.52 -27.94 -22.30
CA HIS A 288 33.89 -27.75 -22.78
C HIS A 288 34.90 -27.95 -21.63
N GLY A 289 35.18 -29.22 -21.32
CA GLY A 289 36.33 -29.57 -20.49
C GLY A 289 37.65 -29.14 -21.16
N PRO A 290 38.74 -28.93 -20.39
CA PRO A 290 40.02 -28.51 -20.95
C PRO A 290 40.53 -29.55 -21.98
N PRO A 291 41.24 -29.11 -23.04
CA PRO A 291 41.70 -30.00 -24.10
C PRO A 291 42.63 -31.08 -23.53
N PRO A 292 42.61 -32.30 -24.09
CA PRO A 292 43.44 -33.40 -23.61
C PRO A 292 44.92 -33.11 -23.79
N ASP A 293 45.71 -33.36 -22.75
CA ASP A 293 47.16 -33.24 -22.76
C ASP A 293 47.77 -34.36 -23.63
N HIS A 294 48.59 -33.99 -24.61
CA HIS A 294 49.29 -34.91 -25.49
C HIS A 294 50.68 -35.19 -24.91
N ASN A 295 50.77 -36.01 -23.87
CA ASN A 295 52.03 -36.67 -23.49
C ASN A 295 51.78 -37.80 -22.49
N ASP A 296 51.60 -39.00 -22.99
CA ASP A 296 51.75 -40.24 -22.21
C ASP A 296 52.45 -41.28 -23.11
N ASP A 297 53.76 -41.11 -23.27
CA ASP A 297 54.63 -42.20 -23.73
C ASP A 297 54.90 -43.13 -22.52
N PRO A 298 54.63 -44.44 -22.60
CA PRO A 298 54.90 -45.34 -21.49
C PRO A 298 56.42 -45.62 -21.35
N PRO A 299 56.98 -45.64 -20.12
CA PRO A 299 58.40 -45.85 -19.93
C PRO A 299 58.80 -47.33 -20.16
N PRO A 300 60.03 -47.60 -20.63
CA PRO A 300 60.45 -48.96 -20.95
C PRO A 300 60.92 -49.71 -19.70
N PHE A 301 60.29 -50.87 -19.47
CA PHE A 301 60.62 -52.02 -18.59
C PHE A 301 60.98 -51.75 -17.12
#